data_AF-A0A536X4E6-F1
#
_entry.id   AF-A0A536X4E6-F1
#
_cell.length_a   1.000
_cell.length_b   1.000
_cell.length_c   1.000
_cell.angle_alpha   90.00
_cell.angle_beta   90.00
_cell.angle_gamma   90.00
#
_symmetry.space_group_name_H-M   'P 1'
#
loop_
_entity.id
_entity.type
_entity.pdbx_description
1 polymer ?
#
loop_
_entity_poly.entity_id
_entity_poly.type
_entity_poly.pdbx_seq_one_letter_code
_entity_poly.pdbx_strand_id
1 'polypeptide(L)' 'KEAAELICRPDRLAYPVKDGIPVMLEEEARKLPPEEEVA' A
#
# COMPACT_ATOMS: atom_id res chain seq x y z
N LYS A 1 10.14 12.33 2.42
CA LYS A 1 8.75 12.33 1.89
C LYS A 1 8.26 10.92 2.09
N GLU A 2 7.29 10.69 2.97
CA GLU A 2 6.59 9.41 3.01
C GLU A 2 5.96 9.20 1.63
N ALA A 3 6.18 8.03 1.03
CA ALA A 3 5.51 7.68 -0.20
C ALA A 3 4.01 7.69 0.07
N ALA A 4 3.23 8.32 -0.80
CA ALA A 4 1.79 8.15 -0.71
C ALA A 4 1.48 6.68 -1.07
N GLU A 5 0.75 6.00 -0.20
CA GLU A 5 0.35 4.61 -0.38
C GLU A 5 -1.17 4.49 -0.19
N LEU A 6 -1.78 3.59 -0.94
CA LEU A 6 -3.18 3.20 -0.75
C LEU A 6 -3.22 1.84 -0.05
N ILE A 7 -3.84 1.80 1.12
CA ILE A 7 -3.94 0.58 1.92
C ILE A 7 -5.23 -0.17 1.59
N CYS A 8 -5.10 -1.41 1.12
CA CYS A 8 -6.17 -2.38 1.12
C CYS A 8 -6.22 -3.10 2.47
N ARG A 9 -7.21 -2.75 3.30
CA ARG A 9 -7.37 -3.32 4.64
C ARG A 9 -7.69 -4.83 4.64
N PRO A 10 -8.62 -5.32 3.79
CA PRO A 10 -8.94 -6.76 3.74
C PRO A 10 -7.75 -7.63 3.37
N ASP A 11 -6.97 -7.20 2.38
CA ASP A 11 -5.85 -7.99 1.84
C ASP A 11 -4.53 -7.71 2.57
N ARG A 12 -4.50 -6.71 3.45
CA ARG A 12 -3.30 -6.20 4.13
C ARG A 12 -2.19 -5.87 3.12
N LEU A 13 -2.54 -5.15 2.07
CA LEU A 13 -1.60 -4.70 1.03
C LEU A 13 -1.54 -3.18 1.01
N ALA A 14 -0.36 -2.63 0.74
CA ALA A 14 -0.16 -1.21 0.46
C ALA A 14 0.37 -1.02 -0.96
N TYR A 15 -0.39 -0.27 -1.75
CA TYR A 15 -0.11 0.05 -3.14
C TYR A 15 0.62 1.40 -3.23
N PRO A 16 1.77 1.48 -3.90
CA PRO A 16 2.52 2.72 -4.01
C PRO A 16 1.86 3.71 -4.97
N VAL A 17 1.97 5.01 -4.67
CA VAL A 17 1.62 6.10 -5.60
C VAL A 17 2.90 6.64 -6.22
N LYS A 18 3.06 6.46 -7.54
CA LYS A 18 4.21 6.93 -8.32
C LYS A 18 3.76 8.08 -9.21
N ASP A 19 4.42 9.23 -9.13
CA ASP A 19 4.08 10.45 -9.89
C ASP A 19 2.61 10.90 -9.78
N GLY A 20 1.99 10.64 -8.62
CA GLY A 20 0.57 10.94 -8.37
C GLY A 20 -0.41 9.90 -8.90
N ILE A 21 0.08 8.79 -9.46
CA ILE A 21 -0.72 7.69 -10.01
C ILE A 21 -0.63 6.47 -9.07
N PRO A 22 -1.76 5.96 -8.55
CA PRO A 22 -1.78 4.72 -7.79
C PRO A 22 -1.45 3.51 -8.67
N VAL A 23 -0.45 2.72 -8.25
CA VAL A 23 -0.09 1.47 -8.93
C VAL A 23 -0.85 0.32 -8.28
N MET A 24 -1.97 -0.08 -8.88
CA MET A 24 -2.84 -1.17 -8.40
C MET A 24 -2.42 -2.53 -8.97
N LEU A 25 -1.13 -2.85 -8.86
CA LEU A 25 -0.56 -4.15 -9.25
C LEU A 25 -0.13 -4.90 -7.99
N GLU A 26 -0.51 -6.16 -7.87
CA GLU A 26 -0.25 -6.96 -6.66
C GLU A 26 1.26 -7.19 -6.46
N GLU A 27 2.00 -7.38 -7.55
CA GLU A 27 3.46 -7.55 -7.54
C GLU A 27 4.22 -6.30 -7.08
N GLU A 28 3.60 -5.13 -7.20
CA GLU A 28 4.15 -3.84 -6.73
C GLU A 28 3.62 -3.47 -5.34
N ALA A 29 2.65 -4.22 -4.82
CA ALA A 29 2.09 -3.98 -3.50
C ALA A 29 3.02 -4.54 -2.42
N ARG A 30 3.28 -3.76 -1.37
CA ARG A 30 3.95 -4.28 -0.18
C ARG A 30 2.93 -4.94 0.75
N LYS A 31 3.30 -6.07 1.35
CA LYS A 31 2.50 -6.70 2.41
C LYS A 31 2.64 -5.91 3.71
N LEU A 32 1.53 -5.64 4.36
CA LEU A 32 1.51 -5.03 5.68
C LEU A 32 1.79 -6.11 6.74
N PRO A 33 2.79 -5.91 7.62
CA PRO A 33 3.03 -6.83 8.71
C PRO A 33 1.83 -6.84 9.68
N PRO A 34 1.64 -7.94 10.44
CA PRO A 34 0.51 -8.09 11.35
C PRO A 34 0.42 -6.96 12.40
N GLU A 35 1.56 -6.38 12.76
CA GLU A 35 1.73 -5.32 13.76
C GLU A 35 1.44 -3.91 13.23
N GLU A 36 1.38 -3.70 11.91
CA GLU A 36 1.05 -2.40 11.34
C GLU A 36 -0.45 -2.11 11.57
N GLU A 37 -0.74 -1.10 12.39
CA GLU A 37 -2.11 -0.65 12.65
C GLU A 37 -2.70 -0.06 11.37
N VAL A 38 -3.72 -0.74 10.84
CA VAL A 38 -4.49 -0.26 9.69
C VAL A 38 -5.69 0.54 10.21
N ALA A 39 -5.45 1.80 10.56
CA ALA A 39 -6.49 2.74 11.00
C ALA A 39 -7.46 3.13 9.87
#